data_AF-A0A7C3YC15-F1
#
_entry.id   AF-A0A7C3YC15-F1
#
_cell.length_a   1.000
_cell.length_b   1.000
_cell.length_c   1.000
_cell.angle_alpha   90.00
_cell.angle_beta   90.00
_cell.angle_gamma   90.00
#
_symmetry.space_group_name_H-M   'P 1'
#
loop_
_entity.id
_entity.type
_entity.pdbx_description
1 polymer ?
#
loop_
_entity_poly.entity_id
_entity_poly.type
_entity_poly.pdbx_seq_one_letter_code
_entity_poly.pdbx_strand_id
1 'polypeptide(L)' 'MALSPDLMAILRCPACMRDYKDEKERAVRGKVTLVDDTWLVCPDCGRRYPVKDGIPHMLIEEGDKYRL' A
#
# COMPACT_ATOMS: atom_id res chain seq x y z
N MET A 1 -0.11 -6.79 -16.91
CA MET A 1 1.04 -7.31 -16.13
C MET A 1 0.63 -7.25 -14.68
N ALA A 2 0.37 -8.40 -14.05
CA ALA A 2 -0.06 -8.45 -12.65
C ALA A 2 1.18 -8.34 -11.73
N LEU A 3 1.04 -7.69 -10.57
CA LEU A 3 2.09 -7.67 -9.55
C LEU A 3 2.35 -9.09 -9.05
N SER A 4 3.61 -9.51 -8.94
CA SER A 4 3.97 -10.85 -8.47
C SER A 4 3.45 -11.12 -7.05
N PRO A 5 2.97 -12.33 -6.73
CA PRO A 5 2.43 -12.67 -5.42
C PRO A 5 3.47 -12.47 -4.29
N ASP A 6 4.75 -12.73 -4.55
CA ASP A 6 5.85 -12.52 -3.61
C ASP A 6 6.03 -11.03 -3.27
N LEU A 7 5.86 -10.15 -4.26
CA LEU A 7 5.93 -8.70 -4.08
C LEU A 7 4.75 -8.21 -3.23
N MET A 8 3.55 -8.74 -3.48
CA MET A 8 2.36 -8.44 -2.69
C MET A 8 2.48 -8.90 -1.23
N ALA A 9 3.23 -9.98 -0.96
CA ALA A 9 3.46 -10.45 0.40
C ALA A 9 4.27 -9.45 1.24
N ILE A 10 5.23 -8.76 0.61
CA ILE A 10 6.14 -7.82 1.28
C ILE A 10 5.70 -6.34 1.18
N LEU A 11 4.82 -6.01 0.23
CA LEU A 11 4.33 -4.64 0.04
C LEU A 11 3.58 -4.13 1.27
N ARG A 12 3.93 -2.90 1.69
CA ARG A 12 3.35 -2.22 2.86
C ARG A 12 3.11 -0.75 2.55
N CYS A 13 2.09 -0.18 3.19
CA CYS A 13 1.71 1.23 3.08
C CYS A 13 2.85 2.13 3.61
N PRO A 14 3.38 3.05 2.80
CA PRO A 14 4.51 3.90 3.20
C PRO A 14 4.14 4.88 4.31
N ALA A 15 2.87 5.28 4.42
CA ALA A 15 2.46 6.19 5.47
C ALA A 15 2.24 5.49 6.82
N CYS A 16 1.66 4.28 6.82
CA CYS A 16 1.57 3.48 8.04
C CYS A 16 2.97 3.07 8.52
N MET A 17 3.90 2.79 7.58
CA MET A 17 5.30 2.50 7.91
C MET A 17 6.08 3.63 8.59
N ARG A 18 5.64 4.88 8.49
CA ARG A 18 6.33 6.00 9.15
C ARG A 18 6.08 6.10 10.65
N ASP A 19 5.01 5.49 11.15
CA ASP A 19 4.55 5.69 12.54
C ASP A 19 4.92 4.53 13.49
N TYR A 20 5.64 3.51 13.01
CA TYR A 20 5.95 2.33 13.84
C TYR A 20 7.07 2.59 14.84
N LYS A 21 6.86 2.12 16.08
CA LYS A 21 7.86 2.08 17.15
C LYS A 21 8.44 0.68 17.38
N ASP A 22 7.75 -0.36 16.90
CA ASP A 22 8.07 -1.76 17.18
C ASP A 22 8.17 -2.62 15.91
N GLU A 23 9.24 -3.42 15.77
CA GLU A 23 9.49 -4.27 14.59
C GLU A 23 8.41 -5.34 14.37
N LYS A 24 7.78 -5.82 15.45
CA LYS A 24 6.70 -6.82 15.37
C LYS A 24 5.44 -6.26 14.70
N GLU A 25 5.14 -4.98 14.89
CA GLU A 25 3.97 -4.35 14.25
C GLU A 25 4.15 -4.16 12.75
N ARG A 26 5.40 -3.92 12.31
CA ARG A 26 5.76 -3.75 10.89
C ARG A 26 5.44 -4.99 10.04
N ALA A 27 5.44 -6.19 10.64
CA ALA A 27 5.08 -7.42 9.93
C ALA A 27 3.57 -7.52 9.66
N VAL A 28 2.74 -6.95 10.53
CA VAL A 28 1.29 -7.17 10.57
C VAL A 28 0.50 -5.99 9.98
N ARG A 29 0.92 -4.75 10.26
CA ARG A 29 0.15 -3.53 9.93
C ARG A 29 0.57 -2.94 8.58
N GLY A 30 -0.36 -2.22 7.94
CA GLY A 30 -0.10 -1.52 6.69
C GLY A 30 -0.02 -2.45 5.47
N LYS A 31 -0.55 -3.67 5.55
CA LYS A 31 -0.63 -4.57 4.39
C LYS A 31 -1.56 -3.97 3.34
N VAL A 32 -1.09 -3.85 2.10
CA VAL A 32 -1.91 -3.32 1.00
C VAL A 32 -2.52 -4.45 0.18
N THR A 33 -3.72 -4.22 -0.34
CA THR A 33 -4.44 -5.15 -1.22
C THR A 33 -4.57 -4.54 -2.60
N LEU A 34 -4.28 -5.32 -3.64
CA LEU A 34 -4.50 -4.91 -5.02
C LEU A 34 -5.98 -5.07 -5.37
N VAL A 35 -6.60 -4.01 -5.86
CA VAL A 35 -8.00 -3.95 -6.29
C VAL A 35 -8.02 -3.53 -7.76
N ASP A 36 -8.77 -4.27 -8.58
CA ASP A 36 -8.93 -4.04 -10.02
C ASP A 36 -7.61 -3.88 -10.80
N ASP A 37 -6.52 -4.50 -10.33
CA ASP A 37 -5.15 -4.36 -10.88
C ASP A 37 -4.64 -2.92 -11.04
N THR A 38 -5.35 -1.95 -10.46
CA THR A 38 -5.16 -0.51 -10.69
C THR A 38 -4.99 0.26 -9.38
N TRP A 39 -5.33 -0.34 -8.24
CA TRP A 39 -5.27 0.31 -6.93
C TRP A 39 -4.64 -0.58 -5.88
N LEU A 40 -3.64 -0.06 -5.16
CA LEU A 40 -3.20 -0.63 -3.89
C LEU A 40 -3.90 0.08 -2.75
N VAL A 41 -4.77 -0.63 -2.04
CA VAL A 41 -5.59 -0.08 -0.96
C VAL A 41 -5.05 -0.54 0.38
N CYS A 42 -4.86 0.40 1.30
CA CYS A 42 -4.47 0.10 2.68
C CYS A 42 -5.73 0.09 3.59
N PRO A 43 -6.10 -1.06 4.18
CA PRO A 43 -7.28 -1.15 5.06
C PRO A 43 -7.06 -0.44 6.41
N ASP A 44 -5.81 -0.31 6.88
CA ASP A 44 -5.51 0.34 8.16
C ASP A 44 -5.75 1.87 8.14
N CYS A 45 -5.48 2.53 7.00
CA CYS A 45 -5.53 4.00 6.90
C CYS A 45 -6.47 4.54 5.82
N GLY A 46 -7.12 3.66 5.06
CA GLY A 46 -8.08 4.02 4.00
C GLY A 46 -7.46 4.63 2.74
N ARG A 47 -6.13 4.80 2.67
CA ARG A 47 -5.44 5.36 1.51
C ARG A 47 -5.43 4.39 0.32
N ARG A 48 -5.50 4.97 -0.88
CA ARG A 48 -5.48 4.22 -2.14
C ARG A 48 -4.38 4.76 -3.04
N TYR A 49 -3.49 3.88 -3.48
CA TYR A 49 -2.36 4.23 -4.34
C TYR A 49 -2.62 3.71 -5.76
N PRO A 50 -2.62 4.57 -6.79
CA PRO A 50 -2.85 4.13 -8.16
C PRO A 50 -1.64 3.35 -8.70
N VAL A 51 -1.90 2.33 -9.49
CA VAL A 51 -0.88 1.60 -10.27
C VAL A 51 -0.92 2.15 -11.69
N LYS A 52 0.16 2.82 -12.13
CA LYS A 52 0.29 3.43 -13.46
C LYS A 52 1.36 2.67 -14.23
N ASP A 53 1.03 2.19 -15.43
CA ASP A 53 1.97 1.43 -16.27
C ASP A 53 2.57 0.18 -15.58
N GLY A 54 1.81 -0.45 -14.68
CA GLY A 54 2.28 -1.57 -13.86
C GLY A 54 3.20 -1.18 -12.71
N ILE A 55 3.44 0.11 -12.49
CA ILE A 55 4.25 0.66 -11.41
C ILE A 55 3.33 1.24 -10.32
N PRO A 56 3.41 0.75 -9.07
CA PRO A 56 2.60 1.28 -7.98
C PRO A 56 3.09 2.68 -7.56
N HIS A 57 2.24 3.70 -7.72
CA HIS A 57 2.54 5.09 -7.35
C HIS A 57 2.25 5.32 -5.86
N MET A 58 3.12 4.80 -5.00
CA MET A 58 2.97 4.82 -3.55
C MET A 58 3.45 6.13 -2.89
N LEU A 59 3.11 7.28 -3.46
CA LEU A 59 3.38 8.57 -2.80
C LEU A 59 2.28 8.85 -1.76
N ILE A 60 2.68 9.35 -0.59
CA ILE A 60 1.74 9.64 0.51
C ILE A 60 0.69 10.67 0.07
N GLU A 61 1.12 11.73 -0.64
CA GLU A 61 0.24 12.77 -1.16
C GLU A 61 -0.79 12.22 -2.17
N GLU A 62 -0.38 11.29 -3.03
CA GLU A 62 -1.30 10.63 -3.95
C GLU A 62 -2.30 9.75 -3.20
N GLY A 63 -1.83 9.00 -2.20
CA GLY A 63 -2.69 8.17 -1.35
C GLY A 63 -3.74 8.96 -0.57
N ASP A 64 -3.43 10.20 -0.19
CA ASP A 64 -4.35 11.09 0.53
C ASP A 64 -5.46 11.64 -0.37
N LYS A 65 -5.18 11.89 -1.66
CA LYS A 65 -6.18 12.35 -2.65
C LYS A 65 -7.34 11.37 -2.84
N TYR A 66 -7.09 10.08 -2.65
CA TYR A 66 -8.07 9.00 -2.85
C TYR A 66 -8.47 8.32 -1.53
N ARG A 67 -8.16 8.94 -0.39
CA ARG A 67 -8.50 8.42 0.93
C ARG A 67 -10.01 8.56 1.16
N LEU A 68 -10.65 7.45 1.55
CA LEU A 68 -12.03 7.46 2.03
C LEU A 68 -12.12 7.98 3.47
#